data_AF-A0A392VJH4-F1
#
_entry.id   AF-A0A392VJH4-F1
#
_cell.length_a   1.000
_cell.length_b   1.000
_cell.length_c   1.000
_cell.angle_alpha   90.00
_cell.angle_beta   90.00
_cell.angle_gamma   90.00
#
_symmetry.space_group_name_H-M   'P 1'
#
loop_
_entity.id
_entity.type
_entity.pdbx_description
1 polymer ?
#
loop_
_entity_poly.entity_id
_entity_poly.type
_entity_poly.pdbx_seq_one_letter_code
_entity_poly.pdbx_strand_id
1 'polypeptide(L)' 'MRRKYKGSTKVKRAHLHALKRGFEVLAMKESESADEYFARTLAIANRMSAQ' A
#
# COMPACT_ATOMS: atom_id res chain seq x y z
N MET A 1 -19.70 -9.52 -19.18
CA MET A 1 -18.87 -9.70 -17.97
C MET A 1 -19.63 -9.15 -16.76
N ARG A 2 -20.06 -10.02 -15.85
CA ARG A 2 -20.98 -9.71 -14.74
C ARG A 2 -20.31 -8.70 -13.78
N ARG A 3 -20.79 -7.45 -13.73
CA ARG A 3 -20.32 -6.40 -12.80
C ARG A 3 -20.60 -6.83 -11.35
N LYS A 4 -19.68 -7.58 -10.74
CA LYS A 4 -19.74 -8.04 -9.33
C LYS A 4 -19.53 -6.92 -8.30
N TYR A 5 -19.36 -5.66 -8.71
CA TYR A 5 -18.80 -4.60 -7.87
C TYR A 5 -19.81 -3.56 -7.34
N LYS A 6 -21.09 -3.92 -7.16
CA LYS A 6 -22.01 -3.15 -6.31
C LYS A 6 -21.57 -3.30 -4.84
N GLY A 7 -20.49 -2.61 -4.48
CA GLY A 7 -19.73 -2.75 -3.23
C GLY A 7 -18.27 -2.28 -3.32
N SER A 8 -17.83 -1.78 -4.49
CA SER A 8 -16.43 -1.45 -4.78
C SER A 8 -15.83 -0.40 -3.84
N THR A 9 -16.62 0.54 -3.30
CA THR A 9 -16.11 1.58 -2.39
C THR A 9 -15.60 1.00 -1.07
N LYS A 10 -16.29 -0.02 -0.52
CA LYS A 10 -15.83 -0.70 0.71
C LYS A 10 -14.57 -1.52 0.44
N VAL A 11 -14.49 -2.18 -0.72
CA VAL A 11 -13.32 -2.96 -1.14
C VAL A 11 -12.11 -2.07 -1.39
N LYS A 12 -12.27 -0.95 -2.12
CA LYS A 12 -11.23 0.06 -2.31
C LYS A 12 -10.75 0.65 -0.99
N ARG A 13 -11.68 0.98 -0.08
CA ARG A 13 -11.34 1.49 1.25
C ARG A 13 -10.58 0.46 2.08
N ALA A 14 -10.99 -0.81 2.07
CA ALA A 14 -10.30 -1.88 2.77
C ALA A 14 -8.87 -2.08 2.23
N HIS A 15 -8.69 -2.01 0.90
CA HIS A 15 -7.37 -2.11 0.29
C HIS A 15 -6.47 -0.92 0.67
N LEU A 16 -6.97 0.30 0.58
CA LEU A 16 -6.24 1.50 1.01
C LEU A 16 -5.87 1.44 2.49
N HIS A 17 -6.79 0.97 3.34
CA HIS A 17 -6.55 0.84 4.77
C HIS A 17 -5.49 -0.23 5.08
N ALA A 18 -5.45 -1.34 4.34
CA ALA A 18 -4.38 -2.33 4.47
C ALA A 18 -3.01 -1.76 4.09
N LEU A 19 -2.93 -0.97 3.01
CA LEU A 19 -1.69 -0.30 2.60
C LEU A 19 -1.23 0.73 3.65
N LYS A 20 -2.17 1.52 4.21
CA LYS A 20 -1.88 2.49 5.28
C LYS A 20 -1.32 1.82 6.53
N ARG A 21 -1.92 0.72 6.98
CA ARG A 21 -1.40 -0.05 8.13
C ARG A 21 0.00 -0.60 7.86
N GLY A 22 0.26 -1.10 6.65
CA GLY A 22 1.60 -1.54 6.25
C GLY A 22 2.63 -0.41 6.24
N PHE A 23 2.21 0.83 5.99
CA PHE A 23 3.05 2.02 6.06
C PHE A 23 3.28 2.51 7.50
N GLU A 24 2.26 2.46 8.36
CA GLU A 24 2.37 2.85 9.78
C GLU A 24 3.39 2.01 10.55
N VAL A 25 3.52 0.73 10.20
CA VAL A 25 4.50 -0.19 10.80
C VAL A 25 5.79 -0.30 9.99
N LEU A 26 5.96 0.54 8.96
CA LEU A 26 7.15 0.53 8.12
C LEU A 26 8.34 1.07 8.92
N ALA A 27 9.29 0.19 9.20
CA ALA A 27 10.57 0.53 9.78
C ALA A 27 11.69 0.02 8.88
N MET A 28 12.80 0.74 8.89
CA MET A 28 14.02 0.33 8.22
C MET A 28 14.61 -0.88 8.97
N LYS A 29 15.12 -1.85 8.21
CA LYS A 29 15.82 -3.01 8.80
C LYS A 29 17.29 -2.68 9.02
N GLU A 30 17.93 -3.32 10.00
CA GLU A 30 19.36 -3.10 10.29
C GLU A 30 20.28 -3.45 9.11
N SER A 31 19.89 -4.43 8.29
CA SER A 31 20.65 -4.88 7.12
C SER A 31 20.25 -4.17 5.82
N GLU A 32 19.34 -3.20 5.88
CA GLU A 32 18.81 -2.51 4.71
C GLU A 32 19.57 -1.20 4.48
N SER A 33 19.94 -0.92 3.24
CA SER A 33 20.50 0.39 2.89
C SER A 33 19.43 1.47 2.83
N ALA A 34 19.82 2.73 3.01
CA ALA A 34 18.89 3.85 2.88
C ALA A 34 18.16 3.85 1.53
N ASP A 35 18.86 3.56 0.43
CA ASP A 35 18.30 3.52 -0.92
C ASP A 35 17.24 2.40 -1.09
N GLU A 36 17.50 1.21 -0.55
CA GLU A 36 16.54 0.11 -0.57
C GLU A 36 15.29 0.42 0.25
N TYR A 37 15.47 1.05 1.41
CA TYR A 37 14.37 1.52 2.25
C TYR A 37 13.52 2.58 1.53
N PHE A 38 14.17 3.56 0.88
CA PHE A 38 13.48 4.58 0.09
C PHE A 38 12.71 3.95 -1.08
N ALA A 39 13.31 3.02 -1.81
CA ALA A 39 12.67 2.33 -2.93
C ALA A 39 11.42 1.55 -2.48
N ARG A 40 11.50 0.81 -1.37
CA ARG A 40 10.35 0.09 -0.78
C ARG A 40 9.24 1.05 -0.33
N THR A 41 9.60 2.12 0.36
CA THR A 41 8.66 3.14 0.84
C THR A 41 7.92 3.78 -0.33
N LEU A 42 8.66 4.16 -1.38
CA LEU A 42 8.10 4.77 -2.58
C LEU A 42 7.18 3.80 -3.34
N ALA A 43 7.54 2.52 -3.43
CA ALA A 43 6.69 1.51 -4.05
C ALA A 43 5.33 1.36 -3.33
N ILE A 44 5.30 1.44 -1.99
CA ILE A 44 4.06 1.40 -1.20
C ILE A 44 3.23 2.68 -1.43
N ALA A 45 3.86 3.85 -1.38
CA ALA A 45 3.20 5.13 -1.60
C ALA A 45 2.58 5.26 -3.01
N ASN A 46 3.29 4.77 -4.04
CA ASN A 46 2.80 4.74 -5.41
C ASN A 46 1.59 3.81 -5.56
N ARG A 47 1.60 2.64 -4.89
CA ARG A 47 0.43 1.74 -4.86
C ARG A 47 -0.78 2.34 -4.17
N MET A 48 -0.58 3.21 -3.17
CA MET A 48 -1.67 3.95 -2.53
C MET A 48 -2.25 5.03 -3.44
N SER A 49 -1.42 5.66 -4.28
CA SER A 49 -1.84 6.75 -5.18
C SER A 49 -2.49 6.26 -6.47
N ALA A 50 -2.24 5.01 -6.87
CA ALA A 50 -2.76 4.42 -8.12
C ALA A 50 -4.15 3.75 -7.99
N GLN A 51 -4.86 3.90 -6.86
CA GLN A 51 -6.15 3.22 -6.57
C GLN A 51 -7.42 4.08 -6.64
#